data_AF-A0A3C0PLP8-F1
#
_entry.id   AF-A0A3C0PLP8-F1
#
_cell.length_a   1.000
_cell.length_b   1.000
_cell.length_c   1.000
_cell.angle_alpha   90.00
_cell.angle_beta   90.00
_cell.angle_gamma   90.00
#
_symmetry.space_group_name_H-M   'P 1'
#
loop_
_entity.id
_entity.type
_entity.pdbx_description
1 polymer ?
#
loop_
_entity_poly.entity_id
_entity_poly.type
_entity_poly.pdbx_seq_one_letter_code
_entity_poly.pdbx_strand_id
1 'polypeptide(L)'
;MKHLFLFGTLCWPKLLKFVAGKTCPEWQVAVLEGFQTSWAKGHNFPAIHQAVARSAKGMLLLDCDASVLARLDHYESGFGYRLHPVTVQGPNGPVDAQIYLPPEGVLAGRAWSLADWVRDHGALASEAALEVMAVLDRMTAADMVQAYPMMRARADARLKARAYPSPVSASGLASNAIKVHKRHQPYTKFFALQEVDMSVPRFDGVTEERVYRAGFLGTDASIVLPYDPIRDRVLLVEQFRVGPFLRDDPNPWLMEPIAGRVDVGETPEMAAMRETDEESGLALSALHKVHSGYASPGCSTEYFNIYVGIADIDDDAAILGGLEGEAEDIQGHILSFADFLSLLKSGQLPVAPLALAGYWLALNRDVLRKNS
;
A
#
# COMPACT_ATOMS: atom_id res chain seq x y z
N MET A 1 -17.95 -32.18 -9.12
CA MET A 1 -17.98 -30.71 -9.21
C MET A 1 -18.57 -30.18 -7.91
N LYS A 2 -18.13 -29.02 -7.42
CA LYS A 2 -18.59 -28.49 -6.12
C LYS A 2 -19.39 -27.21 -6.33
N HIS A 3 -20.44 -27.03 -5.54
CA HIS A 3 -21.21 -25.79 -5.51
C HIS A 3 -20.68 -24.89 -4.39
N LEU A 4 -20.68 -23.59 -4.61
CA LEU A 4 -20.15 -22.62 -3.67
C LEU A 4 -21.16 -21.50 -3.44
N PHE A 5 -21.52 -21.27 -2.19
CA PHE A 5 -22.28 -20.13 -1.74
C PHE A 5 -21.35 -19.02 -1.26
N LEU A 6 -21.38 -17.90 -1.97
CA LEU A 6 -20.64 -16.69 -1.67
C LEU A 6 -21.53 -15.68 -0.96
N PHE A 7 -20.96 -14.95 -0.02
CA PHE A 7 -21.53 -13.74 0.58
C PHE A 7 -20.48 -12.64 0.57
N GLY A 8 -20.85 -11.44 1.01
CA GLY A 8 -19.84 -10.41 1.28
C GLY A 8 -19.20 -9.82 0.02
N THR A 9 -17.87 -9.67 0.03
CA THR A 9 -17.11 -8.93 -1.00
C THR A 9 -17.12 -9.63 -2.36
N LEU A 10 -17.03 -10.96 -2.37
CA LEU A 10 -17.11 -11.77 -3.59
C LEU A 10 -18.51 -11.78 -4.21
N CYS A 11 -19.52 -11.20 -3.55
CA CYS A 11 -20.78 -10.91 -4.24
C CYS A 11 -20.70 -9.71 -5.19
N TRP A 12 -19.58 -8.98 -5.24
CA TRP A 12 -19.35 -7.95 -6.24
C TRP A 12 -18.81 -8.59 -7.54
N PRO A 13 -19.56 -8.52 -8.67
CA PRO A 13 -19.18 -9.25 -9.89
C PRO A 13 -17.80 -8.91 -10.44
N LYS A 14 -17.33 -7.66 -10.28
CA LYS A 14 -16.01 -7.24 -10.75
C LYS A 14 -14.89 -8.00 -10.03
N LEU A 15 -14.98 -8.08 -8.70
CA LEU A 15 -13.98 -8.79 -7.89
C LEU A 15 -14.10 -10.30 -8.12
N LEU A 16 -15.32 -10.85 -8.12
CA LEU A 16 -15.53 -12.28 -8.34
C LEU A 16 -14.93 -12.75 -9.65
N LYS A 17 -15.27 -12.10 -10.77
CA LYS A 17 -14.78 -12.51 -12.10
C LYS A 17 -13.25 -12.43 -12.17
N PHE A 18 -12.64 -11.45 -11.51
CA PHE A 18 -11.19 -11.34 -11.43
C PHE A 18 -10.57 -12.49 -10.62
N VAL A 19 -11.10 -12.75 -9.41
CA VAL A 19 -10.57 -13.79 -8.52
C VAL A 19 -10.84 -15.18 -9.09
N ALA A 20 -12.09 -15.53 -9.43
CA ALA A 20 -12.46 -16.84 -9.97
C ALA A 20 -11.84 -17.13 -11.35
N GLY A 21 -11.48 -16.10 -12.12
CA GLY A 21 -10.81 -16.26 -13.41
C GLY A 21 -11.75 -16.58 -14.57
N LYS A 22 -11.17 -17.01 -15.70
CA LYS A 22 -11.87 -17.10 -17.00
C LYS A 22 -13.02 -18.10 -17.02
N THR A 23 -12.94 -19.16 -16.21
CA THR A 23 -13.96 -20.22 -16.14
C THR A 23 -14.95 -20.01 -14.98
N CYS A 24 -15.00 -18.81 -14.39
CA CYS A 24 -15.99 -18.46 -13.39
C CYS A 24 -17.41 -18.75 -13.93
N PRO A 25 -18.18 -19.63 -13.26
CA PRO A 25 -19.53 -19.92 -13.69
C PRO A 25 -20.46 -18.72 -13.46
N GLU A 26 -21.60 -18.74 -14.13
CA GLU A 26 -22.70 -17.84 -13.79
C GLU A 26 -23.22 -18.16 -12.38
N TRP A 27 -23.78 -17.15 -11.72
CA TRP A 27 -24.31 -17.28 -10.37
C TRP A 27 -25.83 -17.16 -10.36
N GLN A 28 -26.42 -17.79 -9.36
CA GLN A 28 -27.83 -17.58 -9.01
C GLN A 28 -27.94 -16.97 -7.62
N VAL A 29 -29.02 -16.22 -7.39
CA VAL A 29 -29.33 -15.74 -6.03
C VAL A 29 -29.71 -16.94 -5.17
N ALA A 30 -29.13 -17.01 -3.98
CA ALA A 30 -29.47 -18.04 -3.00
C ALA A 30 -29.55 -17.44 -1.59
N VAL A 31 -30.19 -18.19 -0.70
CA VAL A 31 -30.38 -17.81 0.71
C VAL A 31 -29.86 -18.91 1.62
N LEU A 32 -29.03 -18.55 2.59
CA LEU A 32 -28.60 -19.43 3.67
C LEU A 32 -29.42 -19.10 4.93
N GLU A 33 -30.27 -20.03 5.34
CA GLU A 33 -31.11 -19.92 6.54
C GLU A 33 -30.30 -20.15 7.82
N GLY A 34 -30.65 -19.44 8.91
CA GLY A 34 -29.97 -19.55 10.20
C GLY A 34 -28.65 -18.77 10.28
N PHE A 35 -28.38 -17.89 9.31
CA PHE A 35 -27.17 -17.08 9.24
C PHE A 35 -27.48 -15.61 8.99
N GLN A 36 -26.55 -14.73 9.34
CA GLN A 36 -26.61 -13.30 9.04
C GLN A 36 -25.24 -12.80 8.60
N THR A 37 -25.21 -12.06 7.49
CA THR A 37 -24.03 -11.30 7.07
C THR A 37 -23.99 -9.95 7.78
N SER A 38 -22.82 -9.60 8.30
CA SER A 38 -22.54 -8.35 8.98
C SER A 38 -21.18 -7.81 8.55
N TRP A 39 -20.88 -6.56 8.88
CA TRP A 39 -19.48 -6.13 8.91
C TRP A 39 -18.77 -6.86 10.04
N ALA A 40 -17.52 -7.28 9.85
CA ALA A 40 -16.68 -7.69 10.96
C ALA A 40 -16.44 -6.47 11.87
N LYS A 41 -16.69 -6.62 13.17
CA LYS A 41 -16.62 -5.52 14.14
C LYS A 41 -15.20 -4.94 14.18
N GLY A 42 -15.07 -3.64 13.88
CA GLY A 42 -13.76 -2.96 13.85
C GLY A 42 -12.95 -3.18 12.57
N HIS A 43 -13.52 -3.84 11.57
CA HIS A 43 -12.82 -4.16 10.32
C HIS A 43 -13.59 -3.69 9.07
N ASN A 44 -12.91 -3.70 7.93
CA ASN A 44 -13.42 -3.28 6.62
C ASN A 44 -13.83 -4.46 5.70
N PHE A 45 -14.06 -5.64 6.28
CA PHE A 45 -14.48 -6.85 5.57
C PHE A 45 -15.76 -7.46 6.18
N PRO A 46 -16.53 -8.26 5.42
CA PRO A 46 -17.75 -8.89 5.89
C PRO A 46 -17.47 -10.13 6.73
N ALA A 47 -18.33 -10.41 7.69
CA ALA A 47 -18.39 -11.69 8.38
C ALA A 47 -19.80 -12.29 8.27
N ILE A 48 -19.89 -13.61 8.40
CA ILE A 48 -21.17 -14.32 8.48
C ILE A 48 -21.20 -15.13 9.77
N HIS A 49 -22.30 -15.02 10.50
CA HIS A 49 -22.48 -15.69 11.80
C HIS A 49 -23.80 -16.45 11.81
N GLN A 50 -23.85 -17.52 12.60
CA GLN A 50 -25.12 -18.17 12.91
C GLN A 50 -26.02 -17.21 13.68
N ALA A 51 -27.28 -17.11 13.26
CA ALA A 51 -28.27 -16.23 13.84
C ALA A 51 -29.67 -16.85 13.70
N VAL A 52 -30.34 -17.06 14.84
CA VAL A 52 -31.67 -17.69 14.89
C VAL A 52 -32.69 -16.81 14.17
N ALA A 53 -33.55 -17.42 13.34
CA ALA A 53 -34.60 -16.76 12.58
C ALA A 53 -34.10 -15.61 11.67
N ARG A 54 -32.85 -15.72 11.19
CA ARG A 54 -32.25 -14.82 10.20
C ARG A 54 -31.79 -15.62 8.99
N SER A 55 -31.60 -14.93 7.88
CA SER A 55 -31.04 -15.52 6.67
C SER A 55 -30.05 -14.57 6.00
N ALA A 56 -29.06 -15.15 5.34
CA ALA A 56 -28.05 -14.44 4.57
C ALA A 56 -28.32 -14.63 3.08
N LYS A 57 -28.47 -13.52 2.35
CA LYS A 57 -28.57 -13.53 0.89
C LYS A 57 -27.17 -13.53 0.28
N GLY A 58 -26.98 -14.33 -0.75
CA GLY A 58 -25.69 -14.47 -1.41
C GLY A 58 -25.80 -14.95 -2.86
N MET A 59 -24.65 -15.32 -3.41
CA MET A 59 -24.51 -15.83 -4.77
C MET A 59 -24.11 -17.30 -4.73
N LEU A 60 -24.87 -18.16 -5.39
CA LEU A 60 -24.56 -19.57 -5.54
C LEU A 60 -23.94 -19.82 -6.91
N LEU A 61 -22.69 -20.28 -6.90
CA LEU A 61 -21.98 -20.77 -8.07
C LEU A 61 -22.19 -22.28 -8.17
N LEU A 62 -22.73 -22.71 -9.30
CA LEU A 62 -22.91 -24.13 -9.60
C LEU A 62 -21.68 -24.67 -10.35
N ASP A 63 -21.43 -25.96 -10.16
CA ASP A 63 -20.41 -26.73 -10.87
C ASP A 63 -19.03 -26.04 -11.01
N CYS A 64 -18.50 -25.48 -9.92
CA CYS A 64 -17.17 -24.87 -9.94
C CYS A 64 -16.11 -25.92 -10.29
N ASP A 65 -15.31 -25.62 -11.31
CA ASP A 65 -14.17 -26.44 -11.68
C ASP A 65 -13.02 -26.31 -10.66
N ALA A 66 -12.00 -27.17 -10.78
CA ALA A 66 -10.87 -27.17 -9.86
C ALA A 66 -10.05 -25.86 -9.91
N SER A 67 -10.04 -25.16 -11.05
CA SER A 67 -9.30 -23.90 -11.20
C SER A 67 -10.01 -22.77 -10.45
N VAL A 68 -11.32 -22.64 -10.59
CA VAL A 68 -12.13 -21.66 -9.86
C VAL A 68 -12.00 -21.87 -8.36
N LEU A 69 -12.11 -23.12 -7.89
CA LEU A 69 -11.99 -23.45 -6.47
C LEU A 69 -10.59 -23.09 -5.93
N ALA A 70 -9.52 -23.49 -6.60
CA ALA A 70 -8.15 -23.18 -6.17
C ALA A 70 -7.90 -21.66 -6.08
N ARG A 71 -8.44 -20.88 -7.02
CA ARG A 71 -8.29 -19.42 -7.04
C ARG A 71 -9.09 -18.73 -5.92
N LEU A 72 -10.32 -19.18 -5.66
CA LEU A 72 -11.14 -18.68 -4.56
C LEU A 72 -10.56 -19.09 -3.20
N ASP A 73 -10.08 -20.32 -3.08
CA ASP A 73 -9.40 -20.81 -1.88
C ASP A 73 -8.15 -19.98 -1.58
N HIS A 74 -7.32 -19.68 -2.59
CA HIS A 74 -6.14 -18.83 -2.42
C HIS A 74 -6.51 -17.43 -1.92
N TYR A 75 -7.56 -16.83 -2.49
CA TYR A 75 -8.02 -15.50 -2.08
C TYR A 75 -8.60 -15.49 -0.65
N GLU A 76 -9.48 -16.43 -0.33
CA GLU A 76 -10.21 -16.46 0.96
C GLU A 76 -9.36 -17.00 2.12
N SER A 77 -8.53 -18.02 1.87
CA SER A 77 -7.69 -18.62 2.91
C SER A 77 -6.63 -17.66 3.44
N GLY A 78 -6.16 -16.71 2.63
CA GLY A 78 -5.31 -15.61 3.06
C GLY A 78 -5.93 -14.68 4.11
N PHE A 79 -7.24 -14.79 4.34
CA PHE A 79 -7.97 -14.08 5.40
C PHE A 79 -8.41 -15.01 6.53
N GLY A 80 -7.93 -16.25 6.55
CA GLY A 80 -8.27 -17.27 7.55
C GLY A 80 -9.62 -17.94 7.33
N TYR A 81 -10.30 -17.67 6.21
CA TYR A 81 -11.60 -18.28 5.93
C TYR A 81 -11.44 -19.73 5.51
N ARG A 82 -12.39 -20.58 5.92
CA ARG A 82 -12.35 -22.02 5.64
C ARG A 82 -13.66 -22.51 5.06
N LEU A 83 -13.58 -23.46 4.13
CA LEU A 83 -14.75 -24.08 3.51
C LEU A 83 -15.50 -24.97 4.50
N HIS A 84 -16.81 -24.77 4.60
CA HIS A 84 -17.73 -25.58 5.38
C HIS A 84 -18.92 -26.01 4.52
N PRO A 85 -19.45 -27.22 4.70
CA PRO A 85 -20.65 -27.65 4.01
C PRO A 85 -21.88 -26.89 4.53
N VAL A 86 -22.77 -26.49 3.63
CA VAL A 86 -24.06 -25.87 3.93
C VAL A 86 -25.11 -26.31 2.92
N THR A 87 -26.38 -26.23 3.30
CA THR A 87 -27.50 -26.34 2.37
C THR A 87 -28.14 -24.97 2.21
N VAL A 88 -28.24 -24.49 0.98
CA VAL A 88 -28.80 -23.16 0.66
C VAL A 88 -30.08 -23.30 -0.16
N GLN A 89 -30.99 -22.35 0.00
CA GLN A 89 -32.20 -22.26 -0.81
C GLN A 89 -31.87 -21.53 -2.12
N GLY A 90 -31.79 -22.27 -3.21
CA GLY A 90 -31.66 -21.74 -4.57
C GLY A 90 -33.02 -21.52 -5.25
N PRO A 91 -33.04 -20.99 -6.48
CA PRO A 91 -34.28 -20.74 -7.23
C PRO A 91 -35.11 -22.00 -7.50
N ASN A 92 -34.46 -23.16 -7.61
CA ASN A 92 -35.08 -24.45 -7.92
C ASN A 92 -35.20 -25.37 -6.70
N GLY A 93 -35.00 -24.85 -5.49
CA GLY A 93 -35.05 -25.59 -4.23
C GLY A 93 -33.70 -25.68 -3.51
N PRO A 94 -33.59 -26.54 -2.48
CA PRO A 94 -32.39 -26.71 -1.68
C PRO A 94 -31.22 -27.26 -2.51
N VAL A 95 -30.02 -26.73 -2.31
CA VAL A 95 -28.78 -27.16 -2.96
C VAL A 95 -27.68 -27.31 -1.90
N ASP A 96 -27.00 -28.45 -1.91
CA ASP A 96 -25.80 -28.67 -1.09
C ASP A 96 -24.61 -27.92 -1.70
N ALA A 97 -23.98 -27.07 -0.90
CA ALA A 97 -22.88 -26.21 -1.32
C ALA A 97 -21.82 -26.12 -0.22
N GLN A 98 -20.75 -25.38 -0.51
CA GLN A 98 -19.77 -24.97 0.49
C GLN A 98 -19.82 -23.45 0.71
N ILE A 99 -19.39 -22.98 1.87
CA ILE A 99 -19.25 -21.57 2.22
C ILE A 99 -17.90 -21.33 2.90
N TYR A 100 -17.29 -20.18 2.64
CA TYR A 100 -16.12 -19.70 3.39
C TYR A 100 -16.58 -19.07 4.71
N LEU A 101 -16.40 -19.75 5.84
CA LEU A 101 -16.67 -19.14 7.16
C LEU A 101 -15.44 -18.39 7.66
N PRO A 102 -15.63 -17.22 8.33
CA PRO A 102 -14.53 -16.46 8.91
C PRO A 102 -13.81 -17.26 10.02
N PRO A 103 -12.56 -16.89 10.36
CA PRO A 103 -11.87 -17.48 11.50
C PRO A 103 -12.59 -17.20 12.82
N GLU A 104 -12.32 -18.02 13.83
CA GLU A 104 -12.84 -17.81 15.18
C GLU A 104 -12.40 -16.44 15.75
N GLY A 105 -13.25 -15.86 16.61
CA GLY A 105 -12.97 -14.57 17.26
C GLY A 105 -13.40 -13.33 16.46
N VAL A 106 -13.74 -13.47 15.17
CA VAL A 106 -14.38 -12.37 14.43
C VAL A 106 -15.76 -12.11 15.02
N LEU A 107 -16.03 -10.88 15.46
CA LEU A 107 -17.32 -10.49 16.04
C LEU A 107 -18.21 -9.82 15.01
N ALA A 108 -19.52 -10.04 15.11
CA ALA A 108 -20.51 -9.36 14.29
C ALA A 108 -20.56 -7.86 14.62
N GLY A 109 -20.50 -7.03 13.59
CA GLY A 109 -20.65 -5.58 13.66
C GLY A 109 -22.01 -5.11 13.16
N ARG A 110 -22.04 -3.95 12.48
CA ARG A 110 -23.27 -3.39 11.88
C ARG A 110 -23.77 -4.25 10.71
N ALA A 111 -25.01 -4.01 10.27
CA ALA A 111 -25.59 -4.70 9.13
C ALA A 111 -24.75 -4.54 7.85
N TRP A 112 -24.51 -5.64 7.14
CA TRP A 112 -23.72 -5.64 5.91
C TRP A 112 -24.42 -4.91 4.77
N SER A 113 -23.64 -4.17 3.98
CA SER A 113 -24.10 -3.51 2.76
C SER A 113 -22.98 -3.61 1.72
N LEU A 114 -23.21 -4.42 0.69
CA LEU A 114 -22.27 -4.55 -0.42
C LEU A 114 -22.08 -3.21 -1.14
N ALA A 115 -23.14 -2.41 -1.25
CA ALA A 115 -23.07 -1.10 -1.90
C ALA A 115 -22.14 -0.13 -1.14
N ASP A 116 -22.25 -0.08 0.19
CA ASP A 116 -21.37 0.74 1.01
C ASP A 116 -19.92 0.25 0.92
N TRP A 117 -19.70 -1.06 0.98
CA TRP A 117 -18.35 -1.62 0.84
C TRP A 117 -17.74 -1.35 -0.53
N VAL A 118 -18.51 -1.47 -1.61
CA VAL A 118 -18.02 -1.16 -2.97
C VAL A 118 -17.64 0.31 -3.09
N ARG A 119 -18.47 1.22 -2.54
CA ARG A 119 -18.19 2.67 -2.53
C ARG A 119 -16.89 2.98 -1.78
N ASP A 120 -16.73 2.44 -0.59
CA ASP A 120 -15.67 2.87 0.34
C ASP A 120 -14.37 2.07 0.21
N HIS A 121 -14.44 0.82 -0.27
CA HIS A 121 -13.32 -0.13 -0.26
C HIS A 121 -13.12 -0.89 -1.58
N GLY A 122 -14.11 -0.89 -2.48
CA GLY A 122 -14.08 -1.72 -3.69
C GLY A 122 -12.89 -1.43 -4.62
N ALA A 123 -12.49 -0.16 -4.75
CA ALA A 123 -11.34 0.23 -5.55
C ALA A 123 -10.04 -0.38 -4.98
N LEU A 124 -9.74 -0.13 -3.70
CA LEU A 124 -8.56 -0.66 -3.03
C LEU A 124 -8.54 -2.19 -3.03
N ALA A 125 -9.66 -2.83 -2.72
CA ALA A 125 -9.74 -4.28 -2.68
C ALA A 125 -9.51 -4.93 -4.06
N SER A 126 -10.03 -4.32 -5.13
CA SER A 126 -9.76 -4.78 -6.51
C SER A 126 -8.28 -4.67 -6.86
N GLU A 127 -7.66 -3.56 -6.48
CA GLU A 127 -6.25 -3.31 -6.78
C GLU A 127 -5.34 -4.23 -5.96
N ALA A 128 -5.63 -4.45 -4.67
CA ALA A 128 -4.89 -5.37 -3.82
C ALA A 128 -5.03 -6.83 -4.30
N ALA A 129 -6.21 -7.20 -4.83
CA ALA A 129 -6.43 -8.53 -5.39
C ALA A 129 -5.46 -8.84 -6.54
N LEU A 130 -4.94 -7.84 -7.27
CA LEU A 130 -3.94 -8.08 -8.32
C LEU A 130 -2.69 -8.77 -7.78
N GLU A 131 -2.17 -8.32 -6.64
CA GLU A 131 -0.99 -8.93 -6.02
C GLU A 131 -1.32 -10.25 -5.33
N VAL A 132 -2.46 -10.33 -4.64
CA VAL A 132 -2.94 -11.59 -4.05
C VAL A 132 -3.00 -12.68 -5.11
N MET A 133 -3.62 -12.40 -6.27
CA MET A 133 -3.73 -13.39 -7.34
C MET A 133 -2.43 -13.59 -8.12
N ALA A 134 -1.50 -12.62 -8.10
CA ALA A 134 -0.19 -12.79 -8.73
C ALA A 134 0.65 -13.86 -8.02
N VAL A 135 0.45 -14.07 -6.71
CA VAL A 135 1.19 -15.06 -5.91
C VAL A 135 0.44 -16.39 -5.74
N LEU A 136 -0.60 -16.63 -6.54
CA LEU A 136 -1.30 -17.91 -6.62
C LEU A 136 -0.31 -19.07 -6.76
N ASP A 137 -0.50 -20.11 -5.94
CA ASP A 137 0.34 -21.32 -5.84
C ASP A 137 1.80 -21.09 -5.41
N ARG A 138 2.16 -19.87 -4.98
CA ARG A 138 3.54 -19.49 -4.61
C ARG A 138 3.67 -18.91 -3.21
N MET A 139 2.55 -18.69 -2.53
CA MET A 139 2.51 -18.12 -1.18
C MET A 139 1.51 -18.90 -0.34
N THR A 140 1.89 -19.24 0.89
CA THR A 140 0.97 -19.87 1.84
C THR A 140 -0.04 -18.86 2.36
N ALA A 141 -1.17 -19.32 2.90
CA ALA A 141 -2.14 -18.45 3.56
C ALA A 141 -1.52 -17.62 4.69
N ALA A 142 -0.61 -18.21 5.48
CA ALA A 142 0.07 -17.53 6.58
C ALA A 142 1.00 -16.41 6.09
N ASP A 143 1.79 -16.67 5.03
CA ASP A 143 2.63 -15.65 4.40
C ASP A 143 1.78 -14.52 3.79
N MET A 144 0.62 -14.87 3.24
CA MET A 144 -0.31 -13.89 2.66
C MET A 144 -0.88 -12.94 3.72
N VAL A 145 -1.27 -13.45 4.89
CA VAL A 145 -1.72 -12.62 6.02
C VAL A 145 -0.65 -11.58 6.38
N GLN A 146 0.62 -11.99 6.43
CA GLN A 146 1.74 -11.10 6.74
C GLN A 146 2.01 -10.08 5.63
N ALA A 147 1.93 -10.47 4.36
CA ALA A 147 2.21 -9.61 3.22
C ALA A 147 1.05 -8.66 2.85
N TYR A 148 -0.18 -9.00 3.24
CA TYR A 148 -1.40 -8.30 2.79
C TYR A 148 -1.45 -6.80 3.15
N PRO A 149 -1.03 -6.34 4.34
CA PRO A 149 -0.96 -4.91 4.64
C PRO A 149 -0.12 -4.14 3.60
N MET A 150 1.01 -4.71 3.20
CA MET A 150 1.86 -4.10 2.18
C MET A 150 1.32 -4.22 0.75
N MET A 151 0.60 -5.30 0.43
CA MET A 151 -0.15 -5.38 -0.83
C MET A 151 -1.21 -4.26 -0.91
N ARG A 152 -1.87 -3.94 0.21
CA ARG A 152 -2.83 -2.83 0.29
C ARG A 152 -2.15 -1.48 0.15
N ALA A 153 -1.02 -1.25 0.83
CA ALA A 153 -0.27 -0.01 0.70
C ALA A 153 0.20 0.25 -0.75
N ARG A 154 0.71 -0.79 -1.43
CA ARG A 154 1.06 -0.70 -2.87
C ARG A 154 -0.15 -0.54 -3.78
N ALA A 155 -1.29 -1.12 -3.42
CA ALA A 155 -2.54 -0.90 -4.15
C ALA A 155 -3.02 0.55 -4.05
N ASP A 156 -2.90 1.14 -2.87
CA ASP A 156 -3.21 2.55 -2.62
C ASP A 156 -2.28 3.49 -3.39
N ALA A 157 -0.97 3.23 -3.37
CA ALA A 157 0.02 3.98 -4.19
C ALA A 157 -0.33 3.96 -5.69
N ARG A 158 -0.76 2.81 -6.23
CA ARG A 158 -1.21 2.71 -7.64
C ARG A 158 -2.53 3.46 -7.89
N LEU A 159 -3.41 3.58 -6.91
CA LEU A 159 -4.61 4.42 -7.02
C LEU A 159 -4.23 5.90 -7.01
N LYS A 160 -3.36 6.33 -6.09
CA LYS A 160 -2.81 7.69 -6.01
C LYS A 160 -2.12 8.09 -7.32
N ALA A 161 -1.28 7.24 -7.89
CA ALA A 161 -0.62 7.50 -9.18
C ALA A 161 -1.59 7.69 -10.36
N ARG A 162 -2.81 7.13 -10.29
CA ARG A 162 -3.85 7.35 -11.31
C ARG A 162 -4.68 8.60 -11.03
N ALA A 163 -4.88 8.96 -9.75
CA ALA A 163 -5.56 10.18 -9.36
C ALA A 163 -4.69 11.43 -9.56
N TYR A 164 -3.38 11.30 -9.37
CA TYR A 164 -2.37 12.36 -9.47
C TYR A 164 -1.23 11.90 -10.40
N PRO A 165 -1.49 11.82 -11.72
CA PRO A 165 -0.52 11.28 -12.66
C PRO A 165 0.70 12.19 -12.83
N SER A 166 1.80 11.59 -13.28
CA SER A 166 2.98 12.34 -13.74
C SER A 166 2.63 13.28 -14.89
N PRO A 167 3.40 14.38 -15.09
CA PRO A 167 3.24 15.25 -16.23
C PRO A 167 3.28 14.47 -17.55
N VAL A 168 2.50 14.94 -18.52
CA VAL A 168 2.50 14.35 -19.87
C VAL A 168 3.92 14.44 -20.45
N SER A 169 4.43 13.31 -20.93
CA SER A 169 5.73 13.26 -21.61
C SER A 169 5.73 14.20 -22.81
N ALA A 170 6.87 14.84 -23.08
CA ALA A 170 7.04 15.70 -24.26
C ALA A 170 6.75 14.94 -25.58
N SER A 171 6.92 13.62 -25.60
CA SER A 171 6.59 12.78 -26.76
C SER A 171 5.10 12.47 -26.91
N GLY A 172 4.27 12.74 -25.90
CA GLY A 172 2.87 12.32 -25.84
C GLY A 172 2.65 10.82 -25.62
N LEU A 173 3.70 10.01 -25.54
CA LEU A 173 3.60 8.58 -25.25
C LEU A 173 3.06 8.34 -23.84
N ALA A 174 2.16 7.37 -23.71
CA ALA A 174 1.46 7.03 -22.47
C ALA A 174 1.35 5.51 -22.27
N SER A 175 0.95 5.09 -21.07
CA SER A 175 0.91 3.67 -20.68
C SER A 175 -0.05 2.81 -21.52
N ASN A 176 -1.05 3.40 -22.16
CA ASN A 176 -1.98 2.70 -23.05
C ASN A 176 -1.32 2.25 -24.37
N ALA A 177 -0.17 2.83 -24.74
CA ALA A 177 0.62 2.41 -25.90
C ALA A 177 1.56 1.23 -25.59
N ILE A 178 1.64 0.80 -24.32
CA ILE A 178 2.49 -0.32 -23.90
C ILE A 178 1.72 -1.63 -24.07
N LYS A 179 2.29 -2.57 -24.80
CA LYS A 179 1.75 -3.93 -24.92
C LYS A 179 2.45 -4.86 -23.95
N VAL A 180 1.74 -5.29 -22.91
CA VAL A 180 2.25 -6.26 -21.93
C VAL A 180 2.03 -7.68 -22.45
N HIS A 181 3.10 -8.45 -22.59
CA HIS A 181 3.05 -9.85 -23.03
C HIS A 181 2.98 -10.80 -21.83
N LYS A 182 3.76 -10.52 -20.78
CA LYS A 182 3.80 -11.34 -19.55
C LYS A 182 4.14 -10.50 -18.34
N ARG A 183 3.50 -10.82 -17.21
CA ARG A 183 3.90 -10.36 -15.88
C ARG A 183 4.30 -11.57 -15.04
N HIS A 184 5.34 -11.39 -14.25
CA HIS A 184 5.79 -12.37 -13.27
C HIS A 184 6.19 -11.63 -12.00
N GLN A 185 5.82 -12.15 -10.83
CA GLN A 185 6.09 -11.48 -9.56
C GLN A 185 6.86 -12.45 -8.67
N PRO A 186 8.19 -12.58 -8.84
CA PRO A 186 9.00 -13.61 -8.17
C PRO A 186 9.10 -13.43 -6.66
N TYR A 187 8.91 -12.21 -6.16
CA TYR A 187 9.04 -11.90 -4.73
C TYR A 187 7.88 -11.00 -4.27
N THR A 188 7.29 -11.32 -3.12
CA THR A 188 6.26 -10.50 -2.47
C THR A 188 6.26 -10.77 -0.97
N LYS A 189 6.64 -9.78 -0.19
CA LYS A 189 6.56 -9.74 1.27
C LYS A 189 6.31 -8.27 1.66
N PHE A 190 7.19 -7.70 2.49
CA PHE A 190 7.20 -6.28 2.81
C PHE A 190 7.30 -5.43 1.52
N PHE A 191 8.30 -5.72 0.68
CA PHE A 191 8.38 -5.22 -0.69
C PHE A 191 7.93 -6.28 -1.71
N ALA A 192 7.81 -5.91 -2.98
CA ALA A 192 7.62 -6.85 -4.08
C ALA A 192 8.61 -6.59 -5.22
N LEU A 193 8.84 -7.61 -6.04
CA LEU A 193 9.55 -7.49 -7.31
C LEU A 193 8.62 -7.96 -8.42
N GLN A 194 8.47 -7.17 -9.48
CA GLN A 194 7.67 -7.53 -10.65
C GLN A 194 8.49 -7.43 -11.92
N GLU A 195 8.49 -8.52 -12.67
CA GLU A 195 9.11 -8.65 -13.97
C GLU A 195 8.05 -8.55 -15.06
N VAL A 196 8.35 -7.77 -16.10
CA VAL A 196 7.43 -7.50 -17.21
C VAL A 196 8.16 -7.68 -18.53
N ASP A 197 7.60 -8.56 -19.37
CA ASP A 197 7.92 -8.66 -20.79
C ASP A 197 6.87 -7.84 -21.55
N MET A 198 7.33 -6.81 -22.27
CA MET A 198 6.47 -5.83 -22.91
C MET A 198 7.09 -5.31 -24.21
N SER A 199 6.24 -4.82 -25.11
CA SER A 199 6.65 -3.96 -26.22
C SER A 199 6.36 -2.50 -25.86
N VAL A 200 7.34 -1.64 -26.06
CA VAL A 200 7.22 -0.18 -25.90
C VAL A 200 7.44 0.52 -27.25
N PRO A 201 6.65 1.55 -27.58
CA PRO A 201 6.86 2.32 -28.81
C PRO A 201 8.18 3.10 -28.73
N ARG A 202 8.90 3.19 -29.85
CA ARG A 202 10.06 4.07 -30.00
C ARG A 202 9.62 5.46 -30.45
N PHE A 203 10.49 6.45 -30.22
CA PHE A 203 10.24 7.84 -30.59
C PHE A 203 10.19 8.11 -32.09
N ASP A 204 10.53 7.13 -32.94
CA ASP A 204 10.38 7.23 -34.40
C ASP A 204 8.91 7.11 -34.87
N GLY A 205 8.00 6.73 -33.96
CA GLY A 205 6.57 6.58 -34.23
C GLY A 205 6.20 5.37 -35.08
N VAL A 206 7.17 4.52 -35.45
CA VAL A 206 6.97 3.39 -36.37
C VAL A 206 7.30 2.07 -35.69
N THR A 207 8.33 2.04 -34.85
CA THR A 207 8.85 0.78 -34.31
C THR A 207 8.45 0.57 -32.86
N GLU A 208 8.27 -0.70 -32.50
CA GLU A 208 8.16 -1.15 -31.13
C GLU A 208 9.43 -1.89 -30.72
N GLU A 209 9.88 -1.69 -29.50
CA GLU A 209 10.98 -2.45 -28.91
C GLU A 209 10.44 -3.40 -27.85
N ARG A 210 10.78 -4.69 -27.99
CA ARG A 210 10.50 -5.67 -26.95
C ARG A 210 11.56 -5.56 -25.85
N VAL A 211 11.10 -5.30 -24.64
CA VAL A 211 11.95 -5.13 -23.46
C VAL A 211 11.50 -6.04 -22.33
N TYR A 212 12.49 -6.49 -21.57
CA TYR A 212 12.29 -7.16 -20.29
C TYR A 212 12.78 -6.24 -19.18
N ARG A 213 11.95 -5.99 -18.17
CA ARG A 213 12.29 -5.13 -17.02
C ARG A 213 11.82 -5.77 -15.72
N ALA A 214 12.66 -5.66 -14.69
CA ALA A 214 12.27 -5.92 -13.31
C ALA A 214 12.10 -4.57 -12.59
N GLY A 215 10.99 -4.43 -11.86
CA GLY A 215 10.67 -3.27 -11.05
C GLY A 215 10.46 -3.68 -9.59
N PHE A 216 11.15 -2.98 -8.69
CA PHE A 216 10.91 -2.98 -7.26
C PHE A 216 9.61 -2.23 -6.97
N LEU A 217 8.70 -2.91 -6.28
CA LEU A 217 7.41 -2.36 -5.89
C LEU A 217 7.47 -1.92 -4.43
N GLY A 218 7.57 -0.61 -4.23
CA GLY A 218 7.44 0.06 -2.94
C GLY A 218 6.15 0.90 -2.87
N THR A 219 6.07 1.79 -1.88
CA THR A 219 4.90 2.64 -1.60
C THR A 219 5.26 4.12 -1.77
N ASP A 220 4.26 4.97 -1.62
CA ASP A 220 4.50 6.40 -1.43
C ASP A 220 5.10 6.63 -0.04
N ALA A 221 5.98 7.62 0.09
CA ALA A 221 6.57 8.04 1.35
C ALA A 221 6.52 9.56 1.50
N SER A 222 6.41 10.01 2.73
CA SER A 222 6.52 11.41 3.13
C SER A 222 7.84 11.64 3.84
N ILE A 223 8.52 12.72 3.46
CA ILE A 223 9.86 13.05 3.92
C ILE A 223 9.83 14.50 4.38
N VAL A 224 10.24 14.76 5.61
CA VAL A 224 10.17 16.06 6.26
C VAL A 224 11.53 16.44 6.81
N LEU A 225 12.01 17.62 6.43
CA LEU A 225 13.12 18.28 7.11
C LEU A 225 12.55 19.30 8.12
N PRO A 226 12.52 19.01 9.44
CA PRO A 226 12.19 20.00 10.44
C PRO A 226 13.17 21.17 10.41
N TYR A 227 12.64 22.39 10.46
CA TYR A 227 13.41 23.64 10.50
C TYR A 227 12.84 24.58 11.56
N ASP A 228 13.72 25.08 12.42
CA ASP A 228 13.45 26.16 13.36
C ASP A 228 13.96 27.49 12.77
N PRO A 229 13.06 28.35 12.28
CA PRO A 229 13.42 29.65 11.72
C PRO A 229 13.83 30.69 12.77
N ILE A 230 13.52 30.49 14.05
CA ILE A 230 13.94 31.40 15.13
C ILE A 230 15.40 31.13 15.47
N ARG A 231 15.72 29.89 15.84
CA ARG A 231 17.08 29.47 16.27
C ARG A 231 18.01 29.09 15.13
N ASP A 232 17.48 29.05 13.91
CA ASP A 232 18.22 28.72 12.69
C ASP A 232 18.84 27.32 12.65
N ARG A 233 18.04 26.29 12.90
CA ARG A 233 18.53 24.92 12.98
C ARG A 233 17.58 23.91 12.39
N VAL A 234 18.12 22.75 12.08
CA VAL A 234 17.37 21.60 11.59
C VAL A 234 17.54 20.43 12.56
N LEU A 235 16.57 19.52 12.53
CA LEU A 235 16.68 18.21 13.16
C LEU A 235 16.82 17.14 12.07
N LEU A 236 17.84 16.29 12.20
CA LEU A 236 17.98 15.06 11.43
C LEU A 236 17.85 13.86 12.36
N VAL A 237 17.52 12.71 11.79
CA VAL A 237 17.49 11.42 12.48
C VAL A 237 18.59 10.51 11.94
N GLU A 238 19.34 9.85 12.80
CA GLU A 238 20.33 8.82 12.44
C GLU A 238 19.74 7.44 12.69
N GLN A 239 19.80 6.57 11.67
CA GLN A 239 19.31 5.20 11.77
C GLN A 239 20.06 4.25 10.84
N PHE A 240 20.04 2.96 11.18
CA PHE A 240 20.59 1.90 10.34
C PHE A 240 19.78 1.75 9.04
N ARG A 241 20.47 1.72 7.90
CA ARG A 241 19.85 1.46 6.60
C ARG A 241 20.41 0.20 5.95
N VAL A 242 19.50 -0.74 5.70
CA VAL A 242 19.82 -2.02 5.03
C VAL A 242 20.33 -1.83 3.60
N GLY A 243 19.92 -0.77 2.90
CA GLY A 243 20.35 -0.48 1.52
C GLY A 243 21.86 -0.27 1.40
N PRO A 244 22.44 0.74 2.08
CA PRO A 244 23.88 0.92 2.21
C PRO A 244 24.61 -0.34 2.70
N PHE A 245 24.07 -1.03 3.71
CA PHE A 245 24.65 -2.29 4.20
C PHE A 245 24.76 -3.37 3.11
N LEU A 246 23.67 -3.60 2.35
CA LEU A 246 23.66 -4.57 1.23
C LEU A 246 24.48 -4.10 0.02
N ARG A 247 24.85 -2.82 -0.04
CA ARG A 247 25.80 -2.26 -1.01
C ARG A 247 27.26 -2.45 -0.55
N ASP A 248 27.49 -3.09 0.60
CA ASP A 248 28.79 -3.21 1.27
C ASP A 248 29.40 -1.83 1.63
N ASP A 249 28.54 -0.84 1.93
CA ASP A 249 29.00 0.43 2.49
C ASP A 249 29.48 0.22 3.94
N PRO A 250 30.71 0.64 4.30
CA PRO A 250 31.21 0.50 5.66
C PRO A 250 30.46 1.35 6.69
N ASN A 251 29.64 2.34 6.27
CA ASN A 251 28.92 3.24 7.16
C ASN A 251 27.41 3.24 6.87
N PRO A 252 26.65 2.21 7.31
CA PRO A 252 25.24 2.09 6.98
C PRO A 252 24.29 2.86 7.91
N TRP A 253 24.80 3.58 8.90
CA TRP A 253 24.02 4.55 9.68
C TRP A 253 24.07 5.90 8.99
N LEU A 254 22.90 6.42 8.62
CA LEU A 254 22.79 7.65 7.85
C LEU A 254 21.99 8.69 8.64
N MET A 255 22.47 9.93 8.66
CA MET A 255 21.68 11.08 9.06
C MET A 255 20.72 11.49 7.93
N GLU A 256 19.44 11.50 8.23
CA GLU A 256 18.34 11.62 7.29
C GLU A 256 17.28 12.60 7.79
N PRO A 257 16.44 13.15 6.90
CA PRO A 257 15.19 13.78 7.31
C PRO A 257 14.26 12.72 7.91
N ILE A 258 13.30 13.18 8.71
CA ILE A 258 12.20 12.35 9.20
C ILE A 258 11.42 11.81 8.00
N ALA A 259 11.11 10.52 7.99
CA ALA A 259 10.43 9.93 6.85
C ALA A 259 9.69 8.64 7.18
N GLY A 260 8.50 8.51 6.61
CA GLY A 260 7.79 7.24 6.65
C GLY A 260 6.78 7.07 5.54
N ARG A 261 6.13 5.91 5.55
CA ARG A 261 5.23 5.49 4.46
C ARG A 261 3.92 6.27 4.56
N VAL A 262 3.33 6.57 3.41
CA VAL A 262 1.96 7.10 3.40
C VAL A 262 0.99 5.93 3.56
N ASP A 263 0.28 5.90 4.68
CA ASP A 263 -0.64 4.81 4.96
C ASP A 263 -1.87 4.82 4.06
N VAL A 264 -2.55 3.68 4.02
CA VAL A 264 -3.75 3.51 3.21
C VAL A 264 -4.84 4.48 3.64
N GLY A 265 -5.27 5.35 2.73
CA GLY A 265 -6.27 6.40 3.01
C GLY A 265 -5.70 7.65 3.65
N GLU A 266 -4.40 7.69 3.94
CA GLU A 266 -3.68 8.86 4.44
C GLU A 266 -3.22 9.75 3.26
N THR A 267 -3.22 11.08 3.45
CA THR A 267 -2.55 12.00 2.53
C THR A 267 -1.06 12.11 2.87
N PRO A 268 -0.18 12.45 1.90
CA PRO A 268 1.22 12.66 2.22
C PRO A 268 1.48 13.69 3.32
N GLU A 269 0.66 14.74 3.42
CA GLU A 269 0.75 15.74 4.50
C GLU A 269 0.40 15.14 5.86
N MET A 270 -0.65 14.31 5.95
CA MET A 270 -1.00 13.63 7.20
C MET A 270 0.13 12.72 7.66
N ALA A 271 0.72 11.95 6.73
CA ALA A 271 1.87 11.11 7.01
C ALA A 271 3.07 11.94 7.51
N ALA A 272 3.38 13.05 6.84
CA ALA A 272 4.45 13.95 7.24
C ALA A 272 4.30 14.46 8.69
N MET A 273 3.08 14.81 9.09
CA MET A 273 2.78 15.27 10.45
C MET A 273 2.90 14.13 11.48
N ARG A 274 2.34 12.95 11.17
CA ARG A 274 2.36 11.75 12.03
C ARG A 274 3.79 11.28 12.27
N GLU A 275 4.56 11.08 11.21
CA GLU A 275 5.94 10.58 11.29
C GLU A 275 6.84 11.56 12.06
N THR A 276 6.59 12.87 11.95
CA THR A 276 7.35 13.87 12.72
C THR A 276 7.09 13.78 14.22
N ASP A 277 5.83 13.56 14.62
CA ASP A 277 5.46 13.33 16.01
C ASP A 277 6.05 12.01 16.53
N GLU A 278 5.94 10.92 15.75
CA GLU A 278 6.41 9.58 16.13
C GLU A 278 7.95 9.49 16.25
N GLU A 279 8.71 10.07 15.31
CA GLU A 279 10.17 9.95 15.30
C GLU A 279 10.90 10.99 16.18
N SER A 280 10.28 12.14 16.47
CA SER A 280 10.96 13.24 17.15
C SER A 280 10.16 13.95 18.25
N GLY A 281 8.87 13.65 18.39
CA GLY A 281 7.96 14.37 19.30
C GLY A 281 7.71 15.83 18.91
N LEU A 282 8.17 16.27 17.73
CA LEU A 282 8.01 17.64 17.27
C LEU A 282 6.60 17.87 16.70
N ALA A 283 5.98 18.99 17.12
CA ALA A 283 4.78 19.49 16.49
C ALA A 283 5.14 20.49 15.38
N LEU A 284 4.73 20.19 14.13
CA LEU A 284 4.91 21.13 13.02
C LEU A 284 3.80 22.20 13.03
N SER A 285 4.20 23.47 12.99
CA SER A 285 3.31 24.62 12.87
C SER A 285 2.93 24.95 11.41
N ALA A 286 3.79 24.57 10.46
CA ALA A 286 3.55 24.71 9.04
C ALA A 286 4.32 23.65 8.25
N LEU A 287 3.79 23.29 7.07
CA LEU A 287 4.41 22.32 6.17
C LEU A 287 4.54 22.93 4.78
N HIS A 288 5.76 23.04 4.28
CA HIS A 288 6.09 23.61 2.98
C HIS A 288 6.47 22.51 2.00
N LYS A 289 5.73 22.40 0.90
CA LYS A 289 6.05 21.43 -0.15
C LYS A 289 7.36 21.82 -0.85
N VAL A 290 8.32 20.90 -0.84
CA VAL A 290 9.58 21.01 -1.58
C VAL A 290 9.42 20.42 -2.96
N HIS A 291 9.08 19.14 -3.03
CA HIS A 291 8.98 18.40 -4.28
C HIS A 291 8.17 17.11 -4.12
N SER A 292 7.72 16.55 -5.24
CA SER A 292 7.22 15.17 -5.32
C SER A 292 7.79 14.48 -6.56
N GLY A 293 8.26 13.25 -6.41
CA GLY A 293 8.87 12.53 -7.54
C GLY A 293 9.30 11.10 -7.23
N TYR A 294 9.65 10.37 -8.29
CA TYR A 294 10.16 9.00 -8.18
C TYR A 294 11.58 8.97 -7.62
N ALA A 295 11.83 8.06 -6.68
CA ALA A 295 13.15 7.88 -6.08
C ALA A 295 14.19 7.38 -7.11
N SER A 296 13.82 6.38 -7.91
CA SER A 296 14.65 5.79 -8.95
C SER A 296 13.75 5.26 -10.08
N PRO A 297 13.33 6.10 -11.03
CA PRO A 297 12.28 5.76 -12.01
C PRO A 297 12.67 4.64 -12.98
N GLY A 298 13.96 4.27 -13.05
CA GLY A 298 14.42 3.15 -13.86
C GLY A 298 14.00 1.78 -13.31
N CYS A 299 13.70 1.68 -12.01
CA CYS A 299 13.44 0.39 -11.37
C CYS A 299 12.56 0.39 -10.11
N SER A 300 12.23 1.53 -9.50
CA SER A 300 11.41 1.57 -8.27
C SER A 300 10.08 2.30 -8.51
N THR A 301 9.00 1.80 -7.91
CA THR A 301 7.72 2.51 -7.85
C THR A 301 7.61 3.48 -6.69
N GLU A 302 8.61 3.55 -5.81
CA GLU A 302 8.58 4.47 -4.67
C GLU A 302 8.46 5.92 -5.14
N TYR A 303 7.56 6.64 -4.48
CA TYR A 303 7.24 8.02 -4.80
C TYR A 303 7.37 8.88 -3.54
N PHE A 304 8.29 9.84 -3.58
CA PHE A 304 8.59 10.69 -2.45
C PHE A 304 7.77 11.96 -2.48
N ASN A 305 7.26 12.33 -1.32
CA ASN A 305 6.62 13.61 -1.04
C ASN A 305 7.47 14.35 -0.02
N ILE A 306 8.22 15.35 -0.49
CA ILE A 306 9.27 16.01 0.30
C ILE A 306 8.79 17.37 0.79
N TYR A 307 9.03 17.65 2.06
CA TYR A 307 8.59 18.84 2.76
C TYR A 307 9.70 19.45 3.63
N VAL A 308 9.56 20.73 3.92
CA VAL A 308 10.19 21.40 5.07
C VAL A 308 9.08 21.70 6.07
N GLY A 309 9.23 21.22 7.30
CA GLY A 309 8.29 21.46 8.39
C GLY A 309 8.81 22.54 9.33
N ILE A 310 7.98 23.54 9.68
CA ILE A 310 8.37 24.56 10.66
C ILE A 310 8.05 24.05 12.06
N ALA A 311 9.07 23.96 12.92
CA ALA A 311 8.94 23.43 14.28
C ALA A 311 9.71 24.27 15.30
N ASP A 312 9.32 24.17 16.57
CA ASP A 312 10.14 24.65 17.68
C ASP A 312 11.26 23.64 17.97
N ILE A 313 12.43 24.00 17.48
CA ILE A 313 13.73 23.36 17.56
C ILE A 313 14.39 23.15 18.92
N ASP A 314 13.79 23.01 20.11
CA ASP A 314 14.54 23.25 21.37
C ASP A 314 15.78 22.36 21.65
N ASP A 315 16.60 22.66 22.66
CA ASP A 315 17.87 21.92 22.91
C ASP A 315 17.62 20.47 23.36
N ASP A 316 16.41 20.17 23.82
CA ASP A 316 16.00 18.85 24.28
C ASP A 316 15.28 18.04 23.17
N ALA A 317 15.05 18.64 21.99
CA ALA A 317 14.40 17.98 20.85
C ALA A 317 15.24 16.86 20.20
N ALA A 318 16.54 16.77 20.52
CA ALA A 318 17.42 15.68 20.09
C ALA A 318 17.18 14.43 20.96
N ILE A 319 16.01 13.81 20.80
CA ILE A 319 15.63 12.62 21.57
C ILE A 319 16.07 11.32 20.88
N LEU A 320 16.11 10.24 21.67
CA LEU A 320 16.05 8.89 21.13
C LEU A 320 14.59 8.63 20.73
N GLY A 321 14.37 8.30 19.46
CA GLY A 321 13.07 8.04 18.87
C GLY A 321 12.89 6.58 18.47
N GLY A 322 11.72 6.27 17.92
CA GLY A 322 11.32 4.92 17.52
C GLY A 322 10.08 4.45 18.29
N LEU A 323 9.17 3.77 17.60
CA LEU A 323 7.94 3.26 18.20
C LEU A 323 8.20 2.02 19.06
N GLU A 324 7.59 1.97 20.25
CA GLU A 324 7.66 0.80 21.14
C GLU A 324 7.01 -0.41 20.45
N GLY A 325 7.83 -1.34 19.96
CA GLY A 325 7.39 -2.54 19.21
C GLY A 325 7.85 -2.57 17.75
N GLU A 326 8.41 -1.48 17.23
CA GLU A 326 9.14 -1.47 15.96
C GLU A 326 10.64 -1.70 16.22
N ALA A 327 11.33 -2.32 15.25
CA ALA A 327 12.78 -2.58 15.35
C ALA A 327 13.58 -1.37 14.85
N GLU A 328 13.17 -0.17 15.24
CA GLU A 328 13.76 1.10 14.82
C GLU A 328 14.48 1.76 16.01
N ASP A 329 15.80 1.92 15.88
CA ASP A 329 16.67 2.60 16.85
C ASP A 329 17.11 3.92 16.20
N ILE A 330 16.49 5.02 16.63
CA ILE A 330 16.61 6.33 16.00
C ILE A 330 17.25 7.33 16.97
N GLN A 331 18.29 8.02 16.50
CA GLN A 331 18.94 9.10 17.25
C GLN A 331 18.70 10.46 16.60
N GLY A 332 18.17 11.44 17.34
CA GLY A 332 18.01 12.82 16.88
C GLY A 332 19.30 13.63 16.90
N HIS A 333 19.54 14.43 15.87
CA HIS A 333 20.70 15.33 15.74
C HIS A 333 20.25 16.74 15.36
N ILE A 334 20.46 17.69 16.28
CA ILE A 334 20.24 19.11 16.02
C ILE A 334 21.50 19.71 15.42
N LEU A 335 21.35 20.37 14.27
CA LEU A 335 22.43 21.07 13.59
C LEU A 335 22.05 22.51 13.35
N SER A 336 23.00 23.44 13.60
CA SER A 336 22.84 24.79 13.07
C SER A 336 22.68 24.71 11.55
N PHE A 337 21.89 25.60 10.96
CA PHE A 337 21.71 25.61 9.51
C PHE A 337 23.05 25.74 8.77
N ALA A 338 24.00 26.50 9.33
CA ALA A 338 25.34 26.65 8.78
C ALA A 338 26.11 25.33 8.75
N ASP A 339 26.11 24.58 9.85
CA ASP A 339 26.79 23.28 9.93
C ASP A 339 26.11 22.24 9.03
N PHE A 340 24.78 22.19 9.05
CA PHE A 340 23.98 21.34 8.16
C PHE A 340 24.33 21.59 6.69
N LEU A 341 24.32 22.84 6.25
CA LEU A 341 24.64 23.19 4.87
C LEU A 341 26.10 22.88 4.50
N SER A 342 27.02 23.05 5.45
CA SER A 342 28.44 22.67 5.27
C SER A 342 28.59 21.16 5.05
N LEU A 343 27.98 20.35 5.92
CA LEU A 343 27.96 18.89 5.80
C LEU A 343 27.33 18.45 4.48
N LEU A 344 26.21 19.05 4.10
CA LEU A 344 25.53 18.76 2.85
C LEU A 344 26.40 19.04 1.62
N LYS A 345 27.05 20.20 1.56
CA LYS A 345 27.94 20.59 0.44
C LYS A 345 29.21 19.73 0.35
N SER A 346 29.70 19.26 1.50
CA SER A 346 30.87 18.38 1.56
C SER A 346 30.56 16.92 1.19
N GLY A 347 29.29 16.55 1.05
CA GLY A 347 28.86 15.18 0.74
C GLY A 347 28.79 14.24 1.95
N GLN A 348 28.89 14.77 3.17
CA GLN A 348 28.81 13.99 4.41
C GLN A 348 27.38 13.54 4.76
N LEU A 349 26.39 13.97 3.98
CA LEU A 349 24.98 13.60 4.09
C LEU A 349 24.51 12.97 2.78
N PRO A 350 24.82 11.68 2.51
CA PRO A 350 24.66 11.04 1.20
C PRO A 350 23.21 10.60 0.91
N VAL A 351 22.23 11.42 1.28
CA VAL A 351 20.80 11.12 1.20
C VAL A 351 20.15 12.09 0.21
N ALA A 352 19.75 11.60 -0.96
CA ALA A 352 19.28 12.47 -2.05
C ALA A 352 18.05 13.32 -1.69
N PRO A 353 16.99 12.78 -1.03
CA PRO A 353 15.88 13.60 -0.56
C PRO A 353 16.29 14.70 0.44
N LEU A 354 17.27 14.40 1.32
CA LEU A 354 17.83 15.37 2.25
C LEU A 354 18.50 16.52 1.51
N ALA A 355 19.30 16.21 0.50
CA ALA A 355 19.97 17.21 -0.31
C ALA A 355 18.97 18.13 -1.00
N LEU A 356 17.90 17.58 -1.58
CA LEU A 356 16.86 18.36 -2.22
C LEU A 356 16.14 19.28 -1.22
N ALA A 357 15.74 18.76 -0.06
CA ALA A 357 15.11 19.55 1.01
C ALA A 357 16.06 20.63 1.54
N GLY A 358 17.33 20.30 1.77
CA GLY A 358 18.33 21.22 2.30
C GLY A 358 18.69 22.35 1.33
N TYR A 359 18.85 22.05 0.04
CA TYR A 359 19.08 23.10 -0.97
C TYR A 359 17.83 23.96 -1.19
N TRP A 360 16.63 23.37 -1.17
CA TRP A 360 15.39 24.13 -1.20
C TRP A 360 15.29 25.07 0.02
N LEU A 361 15.59 24.56 1.21
CA LEU A 361 15.61 25.36 2.43
C LEU A 361 16.60 26.51 2.28
N ALA A 362 17.84 26.26 1.83
CA ALA A 362 18.84 27.30 1.62
C ALA A 362 18.37 28.44 0.69
N LEU A 363 17.58 28.11 -0.35
CA LEU A 363 17.02 29.09 -1.28
C LEU A 363 15.84 29.90 -0.69
N ASN A 364 15.09 29.32 0.25
CA ASN A 364 13.85 29.91 0.78
C ASN A 364 13.98 30.41 2.23
N ARG A 365 15.12 30.14 2.88
CA ARG A 365 15.37 30.36 4.30
C ARG A 365 15.09 31.79 4.75
N ASP A 366 15.53 32.79 3.99
CA ASP A 366 15.34 34.19 4.36
C ASP A 366 13.87 34.60 4.38
N VAL A 367 13.03 33.98 3.54
CA VAL A 367 11.58 34.21 3.53
C VAL A 367 10.93 33.55 4.73
N LEU A 368 11.30 32.29 5.02
CA LEU A 368 10.76 31.55 6.16
C LEU A 368 11.08 32.28 7.47
N ARG A 369 12.32 32.74 7.66
CA ARG A 369 12.75 33.48 8.86
C ARG A 369 12.07 34.83 9.06
N LYS A 370 11.68 35.51 7.97
CA LYS A 370 10.96 36.80 8.06
C LYS A 370 9.51 36.65 8.49
N ASN A 371 8.92 35.48 8.26
CA ASN A 371 7.52 35.18 8.54
C ASN A 371 7.32 34.40 9.85
N SER A 372 8.37 34.26 10.66
CA SER A 372 8.41 33.44 11.88
C SER A 372 8.47 34.28 13.15
#